data_AF-A0A933P550-F1
#
_entry.id   AF-A0A933P550-F1
#
_cell.length_a   1.000
_cell.length_b   1.000
_cell.length_c   1.000
_cell.angle_alpha   90.00
_cell.angle_beta   90.00
_cell.angle_gamma   90.00
#
_symmetry.space_group_name_H-M   'P 1'
#
loop_
_entity.id
_entity.type
_entity.pdbx_description
1 polymer ?
#
loop_
_entity_poly.entity_id
_entity_poly.type
_entity_poly.pdbx_seq_one_letter_code
_entity_poly.pdbx_strand_id
1 'polypeptide(L)'
;LATPFAAEATVIALADGVLVPTRGVYEGANRYPGRCCALDLGGIRIGVSSHKVQCADDDTLLHVGLDPAGAKVVVVKSRGHFRAGFDHLFAPHQIVEVGAPGVATTELGTVDWQHLPRPVFPLDDVTVWTPEVQLHGGASR
;
A
#
# COMPACT_ATOMS: atom_id res chain seq x y z
N LEU A 1 2.70 -17.73 1.23
CA LEU A 1 1.74 -16.68 0.79
C LEU A 1 0.46 -16.83 1.60
N ALA A 2 -0.31 -15.76 1.79
CA ALA A 2 -1.58 -15.86 2.51
C ALA A 2 -2.51 -16.86 1.81
N THR A 3 -3.19 -17.71 2.59
CA THR A 3 -4.21 -18.62 2.08
C THR A 3 -5.48 -17.83 1.71
N PRO A 4 -6.25 -18.28 0.71
CA PRO A 4 -7.54 -17.67 0.42
C PRO A 4 -8.43 -17.63 1.67
N PHE A 5 -9.10 -16.50 1.86
CA PHE A 5 -10.07 -16.31 2.93
C PHE A 5 -11.48 -16.35 2.34
N ALA A 6 -12.36 -17.16 2.92
CA ALA A 6 -13.75 -17.29 2.51
C ALA A 6 -14.65 -16.94 3.70
N ALA A 7 -15.63 -16.06 3.44
CA ALA A 7 -16.64 -15.67 4.42
C ALA A 7 -17.91 -15.18 3.69
N GLU A 8 -19.04 -15.24 4.38
CA GLU A 8 -20.27 -14.60 3.92
C GLU A 8 -20.22 -13.10 4.23
N ALA A 9 -20.49 -12.27 3.22
CA ALA A 9 -20.49 -10.82 3.37
C ALA A 9 -21.66 -10.21 2.58
N THR A 10 -22.15 -9.06 3.06
CA THR A 10 -23.20 -8.31 2.38
C THR A 10 -22.57 -7.24 1.50
N VAL A 11 -22.97 -7.16 0.23
CA VAL A 11 -22.62 -6.03 -0.63
C VAL A 11 -23.46 -4.83 -0.20
N ILE A 12 -22.82 -3.78 0.32
CA ILE A 12 -23.50 -2.58 0.84
C ILE A 12 -23.41 -1.38 -0.11
N ALA A 13 -22.46 -1.39 -1.05
CA ALA A 13 -22.35 -0.40 -2.11
C ALA A 13 -21.64 -0.97 -3.33
N LEU A 14 -21.95 -0.40 -4.50
CA LEU A 14 -21.27 -0.65 -5.76
C LEU A 14 -20.74 0.68 -6.30
N ALA A 15 -19.55 0.65 -6.88
CA ALA A 15 -18.95 1.80 -7.53
C ALA A 15 -18.25 1.37 -8.82
N ASP A 16 -18.36 2.22 -9.83
CA ASP A 16 -17.63 2.11 -11.09
C ASP A 16 -17.33 3.53 -11.57
N GLY A 17 -16.13 3.77 -12.06
CA GLY A 17 -15.71 5.08 -12.54
C GLY A 17 -14.27 5.44 -12.23
N VAL A 18 -13.94 6.68 -12.55
CA VAL A 18 -12.63 7.27 -12.32
C VAL A 18 -12.56 7.79 -10.89
N LEU A 19 -11.52 7.40 -10.16
CA LEU A 19 -11.16 7.95 -8.87
C LEU A 19 -10.12 9.06 -9.10
N VAL A 20 -10.38 10.26 -8.61
CA VAL A 20 -9.44 11.39 -8.66
C VAL A 20 -9.19 11.84 -7.22
N PRO A 21 -8.10 11.39 -6.58
CA PRO A 21 -7.76 11.79 -5.22
C PRO A 21 -7.55 13.30 -5.12
N THR A 22 -8.02 13.89 -4.04
CA THR A 22 -7.91 15.31 -3.71
C THR A 22 -6.67 15.62 -2.87
N ARG A 23 -5.96 14.58 -2.41
CA ARG A 23 -4.79 14.67 -1.52
C ARG A 23 -3.80 13.53 -1.78
N GLY A 24 -2.63 13.65 -1.14
CA GLY A 24 -1.63 12.60 -1.10
C GLY A 24 -0.85 12.44 -2.41
N VAL A 25 -0.17 11.30 -2.55
CA VAL A 25 0.82 11.10 -3.64
C VAL A 25 0.18 11.05 -5.04
N TYR A 26 -1.14 10.86 -5.08
CA TYR A 26 -1.93 10.74 -6.32
C TYR A 26 -2.91 11.90 -6.50
N GLU A 27 -2.74 13.00 -5.77
CA GLU A 27 -3.58 14.19 -5.89
C GLU A 27 -3.72 14.64 -7.36
N GLY A 28 -4.97 14.83 -7.80
CA GLY A 28 -5.31 15.27 -9.16
C GLY A 28 -5.12 14.23 -10.26
N ALA A 29 -4.58 13.05 -9.95
CA ALA A 29 -4.35 12.00 -10.94
C ALA A 29 -5.58 11.10 -11.14
N ASN A 30 -5.94 10.84 -12.40
CA ASN A 30 -6.97 9.85 -12.72
C ASN A 30 -6.50 8.43 -12.34
N ARG A 31 -7.30 7.74 -11.54
CA ARG A 31 -7.12 6.34 -11.14
C ARG A 31 -8.30 5.51 -11.65
N TYR A 32 -8.02 4.27 -12.03
CA TYR A 32 -8.98 3.38 -12.67
C TYR A 32 -9.09 2.07 -11.88
N PRO A 33 -9.80 2.06 -10.74
CA PRO A 33 -9.93 0.87 -9.89
C PRO A 33 -10.80 -0.24 -10.52
N GLY A 34 -11.50 0.09 -11.62
CA GLY A 34 -12.45 -0.81 -12.27
C GLY A 34 -13.72 -0.94 -11.45
N ARG A 35 -14.42 -2.08 -11.60
CA ARG A 35 -15.61 -2.37 -10.81
C ARG A 35 -15.22 -2.56 -9.35
N CYS A 36 -15.90 -1.86 -8.47
CA CYS A 36 -15.64 -1.87 -7.05
C CYS A 36 -16.91 -2.18 -6.25
N CYS A 37 -16.73 -2.69 -5.05
CA CYS A 37 -17.81 -2.82 -4.08
C CYS A 37 -17.31 -2.58 -2.66
N ALA A 38 -18.24 -2.19 -1.79
CA ALA A 38 -18.05 -2.26 -0.35
C ALA A 38 -18.80 -3.47 0.19
N LEU A 39 -18.12 -4.23 1.05
CA LEU A 39 -18.66 -5.39 1.75
C LEU A 39 -18.81 -5.08 3.24
N ASP A 40 -19.89 -5.55 3.85
CA ASP A 40 -20.02 -5.68 5.30
C ASP A 40 -19.86 -7.15 5.71
N LEU A 41 -18.93 -7.38 6.62
CA LEU A 41 -18.64 -8.67 7.24
C LEU A 41 -18.76 -8.51 8.75
N GLY A 42 -20.00 -8.53 9.27
CA GLY A 42 -20.26 -8.46 10.71
C GLY A 42 -19.71 -7.19 11.37
N GLY A 43 -19.84 -6.04 10.70
CA GLY A 43 -19.31 -4.75 11.16
C GLY A 43 -17.89 -4.43 10.69
N ILE A 44 -17.21 -5.35 10.00
CA ILE A 44 -15.97 -5.06 9.26
C ILE A 44 -16.36 -4.62 7.86
N ARG A 45 -16.01 -3.37 7.50
CA ARG A 45 -16.26 -2.81 6.17
C ARG A 45 -15.02 -2.96 5.30
N ILE A 46 -15.19 -3.50 4.09
CA ILE A 46 -14.09 -3.86 3.19
C ILE A 46 -14.35 -3.25 1.81
N GLY A 47 -13.43 -2.43 1.31
CA GLY A 47 -13.42 -1.98 -0.08
C GLY A 47 -12.72 -3.01 -0.98
N VAL A 48 -13.35 -3.36 -2.10
CA VAL A 48 -12.81 -4.30 -3.09
C VAL A 48 -12.78 -3.62 -4.45
N SER A 49 -11.67 -3.73 -5.17
CA SER A 49 -11.50 -3.22 -6.53
C SER A 49 -11.08 -4.34 -7.48
N SER A 50 -11.57 -4.33 -8.72
CA SER A 50 -11.21 -5.34 -9.73
C SER A 50 -9.82 -5.12 -10.31
N HIS A 51 -9.30 -3.89 -10.29
CA HIS A 51 -7.93 -3.56 -10.70
C HIS A 51 -7.06 -3.23 -9.49
N LYS A 52 -5.74 -3.38 -9.68
CA LYS A 52 -4.74 -3.04 -8.66
C LYS A 52 -4.71 -1.52 -8.50
N VAL A 53 -5.21 -1.04 -7.36
CA VAL A 53 -5.08 0.36 -6.91
C VAL A 53 -4.58 0.35 -5.48
N GLN A 54 -3.67 1.26 -5.17
CA GLN A 54 -3.21 1.47 -3.81
C GLN A 54 -4.16 2.44 -3.11
N CYS A 55 -4.70 2.04 -1.95
CA CYS A 55 -5.34 2.97 -1.01
C CYS A 55 -4.25 3.81 -0.33
N ALA A 56 -4.04 5.01 -0.87
CA ALA A 56 -3.04 5.98 -0.39
C ALA A 56 -3.68 7.26 0.17
N ASP A 57 -5.00 7.34 0.11
CA ASP A 57 -5.83 8.48 0.47
C ASP A 57 -7.22 7.98 0.89
N ASP A 58 -7.96 8.84 1.59
CA ASP A 58 -9.33 8.62 2.03
C ASP A 58 -10.32 8.59 0.86
N ASP A 59 -10.07 9.34 -0.21
CA ASP A 59 -10.89 9.31 -1.44
C ASP A 59 -11.02 7.91 -2.02
N THR A 60 -9.99 7.05 -1.88
CA THR A 60 -10.05 5.64 -2.28
C THR A 60 -11.14 4.86 -1.53
N LEU A 61 -11.35 5.15 -0.25
CA LEU A 61 -12.42 4.53 0.56
C LEU A 61 -13.77 5.19 0.29
N LEU A 62 -13.78 6.52 0.17
CA LEU A 62 -14.99 7.28 -0.15
C LEU A 62 -15.56 6.90 -1.54
N HIS A 63 -14.70 6.53 -2.49
CA HIS A 63 -15.11 6.03 -3.81
C HIS A 63 -16.06 4.82 -3.73
N VAL A 64 -15.92 3.98 -2.71
CA VAL A 64 -16.81 2.83 -2.44
C VAL A 64 -17.83 3.12 -1.33
N GLY A 65 -17.99 4.40 -0.94
CA GLY A 65 -18.94 4.83 0.09
C GLY A 65 -18.51 4.53 1.53
N LEU A 66 -17.23 4.23 1.76
CA LEU A 66 -16.69 3.97 3.09
C LEU A 66 -16.05 5.26 3.64
N ASP A 67 -16.67 5.85 4.66
CA ASP A 67 -16.12 7.01 5.36
C ASP A 67 -15.08 6.58 6.43
N PRO A 68 -13.78 6.88 6.25
CA PRO A 68 -12.76 6.55 7.24
C PRO A 68 -12.86 7.37 8.53
N ALA A 69 -13.45 8.58 8.51
CA ALA A 69 -13.58 9.42 9.71
C ALA A 69 -14.54 8.81 10.75
N GLY A 70 -15.53 8.04 10.29
CA GLY A 70 -16.46 7.30 11.15
C GLY A 70 -15.94 5.94 11.64
N ALA A 71 -14.75 5.51 11.21
CA ALA A 71 -14.21 4.20 11.57
C ALA A 71 -13.41 4.24 12.88
N LYS A 72 -13.54 3.18 13.70
CA LYS A 72 -12.70 3.02 14.90
C LYS A 72 -11.23 2.76 14.55
N VAL A 73 -11.00 2.04 13.45
CA VAL A 73 -9.68 1.67 12.92
C VAL A 73 -9.82 1.62 11.40
N VAL A 74 -8.83 2.18 10.70
CA VAL A 74 -8.68 2.06 9.25
C VAL A 74 -7.43 1.24 8.98
N VAL A 75 -7.57 0.20 8.15
CA VAL A 75 -6.46 -0.66 7.75
C VAL A 75 -6.16 -0.43 6.28
N VAL A 76 -4.92 -0.07 5.96
CA VAL A 76 -4.45 0.08 4.58
C VAL A 76 -3.20 -0.76 4.35
N LYS A 77 -3.12 -1.42 3.19
CA LYS A 77 -1.91 -2.14 2.79
C LYS A 77 -0.92 -1.17 2.14
N SER A 78 -0.19 -0.43 2.97
CA SER A 78 0.76 0.59 2.52
C SER A 78 1.92 0.72 3.52
N ARG A 79 3.12 1.07 3.04
CA ARG A 79 4.27 1.37 3.93
C ARG A 79 4.48 2.86 4.16
N GLY A 80 3.98 3.72 3.28
CA GLY A 80 4.36 5.15 3.30
C GLY A 80 3.37 6.08 2.64
N HIS A 81 2.92 5.75 1.43
CA HIS A 81 2.07 6.65 0.63
C HIS A 81 0.78 7.10 1.32
N PHE A 82 0.23 6.27 2.23
CA PHE A 82 -1.00 6.61 2.95
C PHE A 82 -0.82 7.84 3.86
N ARG A 83 0.39 8.13 4.35
CA ARG A 83 0.59 9.21 5.31
C ARG A 83 0.15 10.56 4.76
N ALA A 84 0.49 10.87 3.50
CA ALA A 84 0.13 12.15 2.89
C ALA A 84 -1.37 12.26 2.53
N GLY A 85 -2.09 11.14 2.40
CA GLY A 85 -3.53 11.14 2.14
C GLY A 85 -4.38 11.13 3.42
N PHE A 86 -3.86 10.56 4.51
CA PHE A 86 -4.60 10.35 5.76
C PHE A 86 -4.14 11.24 6.93
N ASP A 87 -3.11 12.09 6.75
CA ASP A 87 -2.54 12.95 7.81
C ASP A 87 -3.55 13.89 8.48
N HIS A 88 -4.60 14.27 7.76
CA HIS A 88 -5.68 15.11 8.25
C HIS A 88 -6.67 14.37 9.16
N LEU A 89 -6.70 13.03 9.13
CA LEU A 89 -7.57 12.19 9.96
C LEU A 89 -6.83 11.56 11.14
N PHE A 90 -5.56 11.19 10.94
CA PHE A 90 -4.78 10.45 11.92
C PHE A 90 -3.42 11.11 12.15
N ALA A 91 -3.20 11.58 13.38
CA ALA A 91 -1.90 12.10 13.78
C ALA A 91 -0.84 10.98 13.76
N PRO A 92 0.46 11.31 13.62
CA PRO A 92 1.52 10.30 13.52
C PRO A 92 1.55 9.27 14.66
N HIS A 93 1.17 9.67 15.89
CA HIS A 93 1.14 8.79 17.06
C HIS A 93 -0.06 7.82 17.07
N GLN A 94 -1.04 8.00 16.18
CA GLN A 94 -2.18 7.09 15.99
C GLN A 94 -1.91 6.04 14.91
N ILE A 95 -0.76 6.12 14.23
CA ILE A 95 -0.36 5.20 13.19
C ILE A 95 0.38 4.02 13.83
N VAL A 96 -0.15 2.82 13.63
CA VAL A 96 0.49 1.56 14.04
C VAL A 96 0.92 0.80 12.80
N GLU A 97 2.24 0.62 12.63
CA GLU A 97 2.78 -0.22 11.57
C GLU A 97 2.69 -1.69 11.97
N VAL A 98 2.09 -2.52 11.10
CA VAL A 98 1.88 -3.94 11.35
C VAL A 98 2.65 -4.77 10.32
N GLY A 99 3.60 -5.55 10.80
CA GLY A 99 4.24 -6.60 10.02
C GLY A 99 3.26 -7.73 9.75
N ALA A 100 2.93 -7.98 8.48
CA ALA A 100 2.03 -9.05 8.07
C ALA A 100 2.71 -9.94 7.02
N PRO A 101 2.45 -11.27 7.02
CA PRO A 101 3.00 -12.17 6.01
C PRO A 101 2.65 -11.70 4.59
N GLY A 102 3.63 -11.75 3.68
CA GLY A 102 3.42 -11.39 2.29
C GLY A 102 4.71 -11.13 1.52
N VAL A 103 4.57 -10.90 0.22
CA VAL A 103 5.69 -10.68 -0.72
C VAL A 103 6.46 -9.38 -0.50
N ALA A 104 5.96 -8.48 0.36
CA ALA A 104 6.54 -7.18 0.65
C ALA A 104 7.05 -7.11 2.11
N THR A 105 7.63 -8.21 2.63
CA THR A 105 8.22 -8.28 3.97
C THR A 105 9.49 -7.43 4.07
N THR A 106 9.73 -6.83 5.23
CA THR A 106 11.01 -6.18 5.58
C THR A 106 12.04 -7.16 6.12
N GLU A 107 11.59 -8.33 6.58
CA GLU A 107 12.43 -9.36 7.16
C GLU A 107 13.11 -10.14 6.04
N LEU A 108 14.17 -9.57 5.47
CA LEU A 108 14.84 -10.10 4.28
C LEU A 108 15.31 -11.55 4.48
N GLY A 109 15.70 -11.93 5.70
CA GLY A 109 16.12 -13.30 6.02
C GLY A 109 15.02 -14.36 5.96
N THR A 110 13.75 -13.94 5.85
CA THR A 110 12.60 -14.86 5.71
C THR A 110 12.28 -15.22 4.26
N VAL A 111 12.97 -14.59 3.31
CA VAL A 111 12.79 -14.81 1.87
C VAL A 111 13.85 -15.80 1.38
N ASP A 112 13.41 -16.82 0.64
CA ASP A 112 14.31 -17.75 -0.05
C ASP A 112 14.85 -17.09 -1.33
N TRP A 113 15.91 -16.29 -1.18
CA TRP A 113 16.48 -15.52 -2.29
C TRP A 113 17.14 -16.43 -3.33
N GLN A 114 16.66 -16.34 -4.57
CA GLN A 114 17.29 -17.01 -5.70
C GLN A 114 17.96 -15.97 -6.61
N HIS A 115 19.19 -16.25 -7.02
CA HIS A 115 20.00 -15.41 -7.92
C HIS A 115 20.34 -14.01 -7.39
N LEU A 116 20.21 -13.77 -6.08
CA LEU A 116 20.67 -12.53 -5.47
C LEU A 116 22.21 -12.50 -5.51
N PRO A 117 22.85 -11.46 -6.07
CA PRO A 117 24.30 -11.32 -6.01
C PRO A 117 24.77 -11.24 -4.55
N ARG A 118 25.79 -12.02 -4.21
CA ARG A 118 26.38 -12.14 -2.87
C ARG A 118 27.86 -11.72 -2.94
N PRO A 119 28.43 -11.09 -1.89
CA PRO A 119 27.80 -10.82 -0.62
C PRO A 119 26.93 -9.55 -0.65
N VAL A 120 25.85 -9.52 0.15
CA VAL A 120 24.92 -8.39 0.25
C VAL A 120 24.51 -8.14 1.71
N PHE A 121 24.75 -6.93 2.19
CA PHE A 121 24.27 -6.50 3.52
C PHE A 121 22.75 -6.27 3.46
N PRO A 122 21.96 -6.68 4.47
CA PRO A 122 22.33 -7.30 5.74
C PRO A 122 22.27 -8.85 5.74
N LEU A 123 22.15 -9.50 4.58
CA LEU A 123 21.99 -10.96 4.48
C LEU A 123 23.31 -11.74 4.54
N ASP A 124 24.44 -11.05 4.35
CA ASP A 124 25.80 -11.54 4.51
C ASP A 124 26.55 -10.63 5.47
N ASP A 125 27.58 -11.19 6.11
CA ASP A 125 28.60 -10.41 6.79
C ASP A 125 29.49 -9.72 5.75
N VAL A 126 29.20 -8.45 5.46
CA VAL A 126 29.97 -7.61 4.53
C VAL A 126 30.93 -6.75 5.35
N THR A 127 32.18 -7.17 5.48
CA THR A 127 33.20 -6.46 6.25
C THR A 127 33.96 -5.39 5.46
N VAL A 128 33.95 -5.50 4.12
CA VAL A 128 34.62 -4.55 3.21
C VAL A 128 33.66 -4.18 2.09
N TRP A 129 33.41 -2.88 1.92
CA TRP A 129 32.67 -2.33 0.78
C TRP A 129 33.50 -1.21 0.16
N THR A 130 33.73 -1.29 -1.15
CA THR A 130 34.42 -0.24 -1.90
C THR A 130 33.44 0.34 -2.92
N PRO A 131 33.12 1.64 -2.87
CA PRO A 131 32.25 2.26 -3.86
C PRO A 131 32.95 2.30 -5.23
N GLU A 132 32.30 1.78 -6.26
CA GLU A 132 32.65 2.12 -7.64
C GLU A 132 31.86 3.38 -8.04
N VAL A 133 32.57 4.50 -8.23
CA VAL A 133 31.94 5.76 -8.63
C VAL A 133 31.93 5.85 -10.15
N GLN A 134 30.75 5.83 -10.76
CA GLN A 134 30.55 6.22 -12.15
C GLN A 134 29.97 7.62 -12.22
N LEU A 135 30.74 8.56 -12.79
CA LEU A 135 30.27 9.92 -13.04
C LEU A 135 29.54 9.95 -14.38
N HIS A 136 28.22 10.05 -14.34
CA HIS A 136 27.41 10.29 -15.54
C HIS A 136 27.32 11.79 -15.80
N GLY A 137 28.30 12.34 -16.53
CA GLY A 137 28.36 13.77 -16.85
C GLY A 137 29.50 14.12 -17.79
N GLY A 138 29.19 14.19 -19.08
CA GLY A 138 30.05 14.75 -20.12
C GLY A 138 29.16 15.30 -21.22
N ALA A 139 28.60 16.49 -21.03
CA ALA A 139 28.03 17.22 -22.14
C ALA A 139 29.20 17.60 -23.07
N SER A 140 29.29 16.97 -24.23
CA SER A 140 29.96 17.58 -25.37
C SER A 140 29.23 18.89 -25.66
N ARG A 141 29.92 20.01 -25.44
CA ARG A 141 29.55 21.28 -26.08
C ARG A 141 29.62 21.15 -27.59
#